data_AF-A0A212F472-F1
#
_entry.id   AF-A0A212F472-F1
#
_cell.length_a   1.000
_cell.length_b   1.000
_cell.length_c   1.000
_cell.angle_alpha   90.00
_cell.angle_beta   90.00
_cell.angle_gamma   90.00
#
_symmetry.space_group_name_H-M   'P 1'
#
loop_
_entity.id
_entity.type
_entity.pdbx_description
1 polymer ?
#
loop_
_entity_poly.entity_id
_entity_poly.type
_entity_poly.pdbx_seq_one_letter_code
_entity_poly.pdbx_strand_id
1 'polypeptide(L)'
;MLPRSYYTEQDIRKRQIDTLKIFNDNVTEIVENTEYKVDFSANGHNLNLTVILNSEFPNEKPNIFVSPVFPHPWLAENSNQVIGAPGLVNYSPHSDLGRVVQVIIREFQRSAPNIYGHEDKSTDTSPMSHYSNQSLMFPELNELSIDELQEIIENPDLQQVVILSRHNIRSPLASFLKKFSPHPWPEWNISVGYLTEKGATMEEDMGEYMSTWLCTELFKDSCPEESSLQIFSNSTQRTYESSKAFIRGTFKNCNKVLRVGSEEMASLFETVVRNDSKVMKDLVLNEMNTKIMELDTKESYNLLEDILDMKNAEVCKIEGICNFDKEDSEITYEFGNLLNVEGSLLWANLIVDSFLMSYYDGFQIENVAWGMIKDSGQWRTLTRLMIQYQHVVFNSKLVGRQVSKPLLSYISSKFTAETEKKFISLHAHDANLYFVLAALEVEEFVLPEQYERTPIGGKLVFQRWHDATQGRDLFKLNFVYLTVDQIRDGSKLSASNPPRWVQLFFKDCPVDSDGFCSWEDFVNVLNDAASF
;
A
#
# COMPACT_ATOMS: atom_id res chain seq x y z
N MET A 1 19.79 -20.55 -15.01
CA MET A 1 18.98 -19.77 -15.94
C MET A 1 17.84 -20.65 -16.43
N LEU A 2 16.67 -20.55 -15.80
CA LEU A 2 15.44 -21.11 -16.35
C LEU A 2 14.84 -20.07 -17.31
N PRO A 3 14.17 -20.49 -18.40
CA PRO A 3 13.72 -19.57 -19.42
C PRO A 3 12.50 -18.79 -18.94
N ARG A 4 12.58 -17.46 -19.00
CA ARG A 4 11.43 -16.54 -18.87
C ARG A 4 10.34 -16.99 -19.84
N SER A 5 9.12 -17.18 -19.37
CA SER A 5 7.94 -17.24 -20.25
C SER A 5 7.77 -15.86 -20.89
N TYR A 6 8.35 -15.67 -22.07
CA TYR A 6 8.11 -14.51 -22.90
C TYR A 6 6.65 -14.58 -23.39
N TYR A 7 5.79 -13.71 -22.85
CA TYR A 7 4.51 -13.43 -23.48
C TYR A 7 4.77 -12.89 -24.88
N THR A 8 4.11 -13.46 -25.89
CA THR A 8 4.20 -12.94 -27.25
C THR A 8 3.40 -11.65 -27.36
N GLU A 9 3.70 -10.78 -28.33
CA GLU A 9 2.92 -9.55 -28.56
C GLU A 9 1.43 -9.85 -28.80
N GLN A 10 1.14 -11.01 -29.41
CA GLN A 10 -0.23 -11.51 -29.58
C GLN A 10 -0.90 -11.83 -28.24
N ASP A 11 -0.18 -12.38 -27.26
CA ASP A 11 -0.71 -12.66 -25.92
C ASP A 11 -1.04 -11.37 -25.16
N ILE A 12 -0.19 -10.33 -25.30
CA ILE A 12 -0.41 -9.03 -24.65
C ILE A 12 -1.60 -8.33 -25.30
N ARG A 13 -1.69 -8.31 -26.64
CA ARG A 13 -2.83 -7.76 -27.37
C ARG A 13 -4.14 -8.42 -26.94
N LYS A 14 -4.16 -9.75 -26.90
CA LYS A 14 -5.33 -10.52 -26.47
C LYS A 14 -5.74 -10.16 -25.05
N ARG A 15 -4.80 -10.09 -24.12
CA ARG A 15 -5.06 -9.69 -22.74
C ARG A 15 -5.70 -8.29 -22.65
N GLN A 16 -5.21 -7.32 -23.43
CA GLN A 16 -5.81 -5.97 -23.47
C GLN A 16 -7.25 -6.00 -24.00
N ILE A 17 -7.53 -6.77 -25.05
CA ILE A 17 -8.89 -6.97 -25.57
C ILE A 17 -9.79 -7.64 -24.52
N ASP A 18 -9.27 -8.62 -23.78
CA ASP A 18 -10.01 -9.27 -22.69
C ASP A 18 -10.36 -8.27 -21.59
N THR A 19 -9.42 -7.38 -21.21
CA THR A 19 -9.73 -6.31 -20.24
C THR A 19 -10.82 -5.37 -20.74
N LEU A 20 -10.83 -5.02 -22.04
CA LEU A 20 -11.88 -4.21 -22.65
C LEU A 20 -13.26 -4.84 -22.44
N LYS A 21 -13.39 -6.15 -22.69
CA LYS A 21 -14.62 -6.93 -22.53
C LYS A 21 -15.01 -7.16 -21.06
N ILE A 22 -14.06 -7.15 -20.13
CA ILE A 22 -14.31 -7.38 -18.69
C ILE A 22 -14.78 -6.09 -17.99
N PHE A 23 -14.15 -4.95 -18.28
CA PHE A 23 -14.40 -3.70 -17.54
C PHE A 23 -15.53 -2.84 -18.12
N ASN A 24 -16.01 -3.16 -19.31
CA ASN A 24 -17.04 -2.37 -19.99
C ASN A 24 -18.22 -3.27 -20.37
N ASP A 25 -19.42 -2.82 -20.03
CA ASP A 25 -20.64 -3.49 -20.44
C ASP A 25 -20.91 -3.21 -21.94
N ASN A 26 -21.62 -4.13 -22.61
CA ASN A 26 -22.07 -3.99 -24.00
C ASN A 26 -20.96 -3.78 -25.05
N VAL A 27 -19.82 -4.45 -24.90
CA VAL A 27 -18.77 -4.49 -25.94
C VAL A 27 -19.18 -5.41 -27.08
N THR A 28 -19.25 -4.86 -28.30
CA THR A 28 -19.50 -5.58 -29.54
C THR A 28 -18.23 -5.59 -30.39
N GLU A 29 -17.76 -6.77 -30.78
CA GLU A 29 -16.66 -6.92 -31.72
C GLU A 29 -17.16 -6.72 -33.15
N ILE A 30 -16.66 -5.68 -33.82
CA ILE A 30 -17.07 -5.29 -35.18
C ILE A 30 -16.14 -5.96 -36.20
N VAL A 31 -14.83 -5.86 -35.97
CA VAL A 31 -13.80 -6.55 -36.74
C VAL A 31 -12.83 -7.21 -35.77
N GLU A 32 -12.61 -8.50 -35.97
CA GLU A 32 -11.81 -9.32 -35.05
C GLU A 32 -10.42 -8.69 -34.81
N ASN A 33 -10.02 -8.63 -33.54
CA ASN A 33 -8.73 -8.09 -33.07
C ASN A 33 -8.41 -6.63 -33.45
N THR A 34 -9.35 -5.88 -34.03
CA THR A 34 -9.06 -4.56 -34.63
C THR A 34 -10.09 -3.50 -34.33
N GLU A 35 -11.38 -3.83 -34.27
CA GLU A 35 -12.43 -2.82 -34.06
C GLU A 35 -13.51 -3.32 -33.10
N TYR A 36 -13.72 -2.55 -32.04
CA TYR A 36 -14.70 -2.84 -30.99
C TYR A 36 -15.59 -1.62 -30.77
N LYS A 37 -16.88 -1.85 -30.57
CA LYS A 37 -17.86 -0.83 -30.22
C LYS A 37 -18.33 -1.05 -28.80
N VAL A 38 -18.40 0.00 -27.99
CA VAL A 38 -18.88 -0.06 -26.60
C VAL A 38 -20.07 0.87 -26.45
N ASP A 39 -21.26 0.31 -26.27
CA ASP A 39 -22.51 1.07 -26.13
C ASP A 39 -22.76 1.43 -24.66
N PHE A 40 -23.06 2.71 -24.40
CA PHE A 40 -23.36 3.22 -23.06
C PHE A 40 -24.45 4.28 -23.09
N SER A 41 -25.07 4.55 -21.94
CA SER A 41 -26.09 5.60 -21.84
C SER A 41 -25.63 6.75 -20.97
N ALA A 42 -25.89 7.98 -21.40
CA ALA A 42 -25.69 9.21 -20.63
C ALA A 42 -26.96 10.07 -20.73
N ASN A 43 -27.51 10.48 -19.59
CA ASN A 43 -28.72 11.32 -19.52
C ASN A 43 -29.90 10.81 -20.37
N GLY A 44 -30.08 9.48 -20.44
CA GLY A 44 -31.17 8.85 -21.21
C GLY A 44 -30.93 8.76 -22.72
N HIS A 45 -29.77 9.19 -23.20
CA HIS A 45 -29.34 9.04 -24.59
C HIS A 45 -28.38 7.86 -24.75
N ASN A 46 -28.42 7.19 -25.89
CA ASN A 46 -27.48 6.12 -26.23
C ASN A 46 -26.28 6.73 -26.97
N LEU A 47 -25.10 6.55 -26.39
CA LEU A 47 -23.82 6.85 -27.00
C LEU A 47 -23.04 5.57 -27.23
N ASN A 48 -22.01 5.64 -28.05
CA ASN A 48 -21.03 4.58 -28.16
C ASN A 48 -19.62 5.12 -28.33
N LEU A 49 -18.65 4.30 -27.89
CA LEU A 49 -17.26 4.44 -28.26
C LEU A 49 -16.90 3.41 -29.33
N THR A 50 -16.22 3.85 -30.38
CA THR A 50 -15.53 2.97 -31.33
C THR A 50 -14.05 2.94 -30.98
N VAL A 51 -13.53 1.77 -30.64
CA VAL A 51 -12.14 1.51 -30.26
C VAL A 51 -11.46 0.78 -31.40
N ILE A 52 -10.48 1.42 -32.03
CA ILE A 52 -9.70 0.90 -33.15
C ILE A 52 -8.28 0.57 -32.67
N LEU A 53 -7.90 -0.69 -32.80
CA LEU A 53 -6.59 -1.23 -32.46
C LEU A 53 -5.78 -1.42 -33.76
N ASN A 54 -4.77 -0.58 -33.98
CA ASN A 54 -3.91 -0.68 -35.17
C ASN A 54 -2.96 -1.90 -35.11
N SER A 55 -2.11 -2.10 -36.12
CA SER A 55 -1.18 -3.24 -36.15
C SER A 55 -0.12 -3.20 -35.04
N GLU A 56 0.29 -2.00 -34.62
CA GLU A 56 1.33 -1.78 -33.62
C GLU A 56 0.83 -1.86 -32.17
N PHE A 57 -0.48 -1.93 -31.97
CA PHE A 57 -1.08 -2.12 -30.64
C PHE A 57 -0.66 -3.48 -30.04
N PRO A 58 -0.22 -3.55 -28.77
CA PRO A 58 -0.35 -2.53 -27.71
C PRO A 58 0.85 -1.61 -27.52
N ASN A 59 1.84 -1.62 -28.41
CA ASN A 59 2.98 -0.71 -28.32
C ASN A 59 2.62 0.73 -28.69
N GLU A 60 1.58 0.89 -29.51
CA GLU A 60 0.93 2.17 -29.79
C GLU A 60 -0.46 2.23 -29.14
N LYS A 61 -0.88 3.45 -28.77
CA LYS A 61 -2.20 3.69 -28.17
C LYS A 61 -3.35 3.38 -29.13
N PRO A 62 -4.51 2.95 -28.62
CA PRO A 62 -5.69 2.75 -29.46
C PRO A 62 -6.23 4.09 -29.98
N ASN A 63 -6.96 4.07 -31.09
CA ASN A 63 -7.76 5.21 -31.53
C ASN A 63 -9.19 5.06 -31.04
N ILE A 64 -9.71 6.04 -30.31
CA ILE A 64 -11.03 5.99 -29.71
C ILE A 64 -11.88 7.14 -30.24
N PHE A 65 -13.11 6.83 -30.65
CA PHE A 65 -14.06 7.79 -31.21
C PHE A 65 -15.40 7.71 -30.50
N VAL A 66 -16.09 8.82 -30.30
CA VAL A 66 -17.43 8.87 -29.69
C VAL A 66 -18.52 9.13 -30.74
N SER A 67 -19.71 8.58 -30.52
CA SER A 67 -20.89 8.88 -31.33
C SER A 67 -22.17 8.86 -30.48
N PRO A 68 -23.08 9.85 -30.61
CA PRO A 68 -22.91 11.11 -31.34
C PRO A 68 -21.83 12.02 -30.70
N VAL A 69 -21.31 12.97 -31.49
CA VAL A 69 -20.33 13.96 -31.03
C VAL A 69 -21.02 15.03 -30.19
N PHE A 70 -20.38 15.47 -29.11
CA PHE A 70 -20.83 16.59 -28.29
C PHE A 70 -19.62 17.42 -27.82
N PRO A 71 -19.79 18.69 -27.45
CA PRO A 71 -18.67 19.52 -27.00
C PRO A 71 -18.03 18.93 -25.73
N HIS A 72 -16.74 18.61 -25.79
CA HIS A 72 -16.02 18.06 -24.65
C HIS A 72 -14.51 18.34 -24.75
N PRO A 73 -13.81 18.71 -23.65
CA PRO A 73 -12.37 19.01 -23.67
C PRO A 73 -11.48 17.86 -24.16
N TRP A 74 -11.92 16.61 -23.98
CA TRP A 74 -11.16 15.44 -24.43
C TRP A 74 -11.31 15.09 -25.91
N LEU A 75 -12.22 15.75 -26.63
CA LEU A 75 -12.38 15.53 -28.06
C LEU A 75 -11.47 16.49 -28.84
N ALA A 76 -10.89 15.99 -29.92
CA ALA A 76 -10.13 16.83 -30.84
C ALA A 76 -11.05 17.90 -31.46
N GLU A 77 -10.51 19.09 -31.70
CA GLU A 77 -11.28 20.20 -32.30
C GLU A 77 -11.98 19.74 -33.59
N ASN A 78 -13.31 19.92 -33.65
CA ASN A 78 -14.16 19.54 -34.79
C ASN A 78 -14.09 18.05 -35.18
N SER A 79 -13.73 17.17 -34.24
CA SER A 79 -13.61 15.74 -34.47
C SER A 79 -14.36 14.94 -33.40
N ASN A 80 -14.67 13.69 -33.72
CA ASN A 80 -15.24 12.73 -32.77
C ASN A 80 -14.17 11.90 -32.05
N GLN A 81 -12.89 12.15 -32.33
CA GLN A 81 -11.77 11.42 -31.75
C GLN A 81 -11.47 11.91 -30.34
N VAL A 82 -11.31 10.96 -29.42
CA VAL A 82 -10.84 11.22 -28.06
C VAL A 82 -9.32 11.34 -28.08
N ILE A 83 -8.80 12.52 -27.73
CA ILE A 83 -7.35 12.79 -27.67
C ILE A 83 -6.88 13.24 -26.30
N GLY A 84 -7.76 13.83 -25.49
CA GLY A 84 -7.40 14.47 -24.21
C GLY A 84 -7.65 13.63 -22.97
N ALA A 85 -8.14 12.39 -23.09
CA ALA A 85 -8.35 11.52 -21.95
C ALA A 85 -7.01 11.13 -21.29
N PRO A 86 -6.78 11.38 -19.99
CA PRO A 86 -5.45 11.19 -19.36
C PRO A 86 -4.86 9.79 -19.54
N GLY A 87 -5.69 8.74 -19.38
CA GLY A 87 -5.25 7.35 -19.57
C GLY A 87 -4.92 6.99 -21.03
N LEU A 88 -5.43 7.76 -22.00
CA LEU A 88 -5.14 7.62 -23.42
C LEU A 88 -3.93 8.47 -23.85
N VAL A 89 -3.75 9.66 -23.26
CA VAL A 89 -2.57 10.52 -23.44
C VAL A 89 -1.32 9.82 -22.92
N ASN A 90 -1.40 9.26 -21.72
CA ASN A 90 -0.30 8.55 -21.04
C ASN A 90 -0.31 7.03 -21.29
N TYR A 91 -0.86 6.61 -22.42
CA TYR A 91 -0.96 5.18 -22.74
C TYR A 91 0.42 4.54 -22.93
N SER A 92 0.59 3.35 -22.39
CA SER A 92 1.76 2.48 -22.56
C SER A 92 1.29 1.04 -22.80
N PRO A 93 2.16 0.13 -23.29
CA PRO A 93 1.81 -1.29 -23.43
C PRO A 93 1.38 -1.98 -22.13
N HIS A 94 1.70 -1.38 -20.97
CA HIS A 94 1.33 -1.84 -19.64
C HIS A 94 0.03 -1.21 -19.11
N SER A 95 -0.53 -0.21 -19.79
CA SER A 95 -1.82 0.39 -19.45
C SER A 95 -2.94 -0.63 -19.67
N ASP A 96 -4.02 -0.58 -18.88
CA ASP A 96 -5.17 -1.48 -19.03
C ASP A 96 -6.21 -0.83 -19.96
N LEU A 97 -6.37 -1.38 -21.17
CA LEU A 97 -7.27 -0.86 -22.20
C LEU A 97 -8.71 -0.76 -21.69
N GLY A 98 -9.18 -1.77 -20.95
CA GLY A 98 -10.54 -1.78 -20.42
C GLY A 98 -10.79 -0.66 -19.43
N ARG A 99 -9.84 -0.38 -18.53
CA ARG A 99 -9.93 0.75 -17.60
C ARG A 99 -9.83 2.10 -18.30
N VAL A 100 -8.97 2.24 -19.32
CA VAL A 100 -8.88 3.47 -20.11
C VAL A 100 -10.23 3.79 -20.76
N VAL A 101 -10.86 2.81 -21.41
CA VAL A 101 -12.18 2.98 -22.04
C VAL A 101 -13.26 3.24 -20.99
N GLN A 102 -13.24 2.56 -19.85
CA GLN A 102 -14.21 2.75 -18.77
C GLN A 102 -14.17 4.17 -18.19
N VAL A 103 -12.98 4.75 -18.03
CA VAL A 103 -12.81 6.14 -17.57
C VAL A 103 -13.36 7.12 -18.60
N ILE A 104 -13.11 6.90 -19.90
CA ILE A 104 -13.68 7.73 -20.97
C ILE A 104 -15.22 7.68 -20.94
N ILE A 105 -15.80 6.49 -20.78
CA ILE A 105 -17.25 6.33 -20.67
C ILE A 105 -17.81 7.09 -19.47
N ARG A 106 -17.20 6.94 -18.28
CA ARG A 106 -17.66 7.63 -17.06
C ARG A 106 -17.61 9.14 -17.20
N GLU A 107 -16.56 9.67 -17.80
CA GLU A 107 -16.47 11.11 -18.06
C GLU A 107 -17.60 11.55 -19.00
N PHE A 108 -17.79 10.87 -20.12
CA PHE A 108 -18.85 11.21 -21.06
C PHE A 108 -20.25 11.03 -20.47
N GLN A 109 -20.45 10.10 -19.54
CA GLN A 109 -21.70 9.97 -18.79
C GLN A 109 -21.96 11.15 -17.86
N ARG A 110 -20.91 11.75 -17.29
CA ARG A 110 -20.98 12.92 -16.42
C ARG A 110 -21.18 14.22 -17.20
N SER A 111 -20.49 14.35 -18.34
CA SER A 111 -20.37 15.61 -19.08
C SER A 111 -21.29 15.74 -20.29
N ALA A 112 -21.96 14.66 -20.73
CA ALA A 112 -22.87 14.73 -21.87
C ALA A 112 -24.03 15.72 -21.61
N PRO A 113 -24.20 16.78 -22.43
CA PRO A 113 -25.32 17.70 -22.29
C PRO A 113 -26.66 17.02 -22.60
N ASN A 114 -27.78 17.64 -22.21
CA ASN A 114 -29.09 17.28 -22.75
C ASN A 114 -29.14 17.68 -24.23
N ILE A 115 -28.92 16.74 -25.15
CA ILE A 115 -28.68 17.03 -26.57
C ILE A 115 -29.95 17.48 -27.33
N TYR A 116 -31.14 17.48 -26.71
CA TYR A 116 -32.33 18.10 -27.31
C TYR A 116 -33.19 18.84 -26.26
N GLY A 117 -33.06 20.16 -26.22
CA GLY A 117 -33.88 21.05 -25.38
C GLY A 117 -33.69 22.54 -25.70
N HIS A 118 -34.50 23.02 -26.64
CA HIS A 118 -34.84 24.42 -26.96
C HIS A 118 -33.98 25.27 -27.91
N GLU A 119 -34.67 25.66 -28.98
CA GLU A 119 -34.40 26.68 -29.99
C GLU A 119 -34.15 28.09 -29.41
N ASP A 120 -33.23 28.80 -30.06
CA ASP A 120 -33.14 30.25 -30.28
C ASP A 120 -33.72 31.23 -29.23
N LYS A 121 -32.82 32.05 -28.67
CA LYS A 121 -32.79 33.51 -28.99
C LYS A 121 -31.54 34.21 -28.44
N SER A 122 -30.91 34.94 -29.36
CA SER A 122 -29.91 36.00 -29.18
C SER A 122 -30.33 37.11 -28.20
N THR A 123 -29.37 37.71 -27.48
CA THR A 123 -28.84 39.08 -27.72
C THR A 123 -27.81 39.48 -26.65
N ASP A 124 -26.60 39.81 -27.12
CA ASP A 124 -25.82 41.04 -26.86
C ASP A 124 -25.83 41.71 -25.46
N THR A 125 -24.65 41.79 -24.81
CA THR A 125 -23.85 43.01 -24.55
C THR A 125 -22.91 42.84 -23.34
N SER A 126 -21.62 43.17 -23.53
CA SER A 126 -20.68 43.47 -22.44
C SER A 126 -20.99 44.84 -21.83
N PRO A 127 -20.54 45.11 -20.58
CA PRO A 127 -19.35 45.95 -20.48
C PRO A 127 -18.39 45.61 -19.33
N MET A 128 -17.13 45.98 -19.55
CA MET A 128 -16.06 46.08 -18.57
C MET A 128 -16.47 46.90 -17.35
N SER A 129 -16.04 46.47 -16.16
CA SER A 129 -15.87 47.37 -15.02
C SER A 129 -14.62 47.01 -14.22
N HIS A 130 -13.80 48.04 -14.03
CA HIS A 130 -12.61 48.12 -13.21
C HIS A 130 -12.72 47.45 -11.83
N TYR A 131 -11.73 46.62 -11.49
CA TYR A 131 -11.36 46.36 -10.11
C TYR A 131 -9.89 46.75 -9.92
N SER A 132 -9.68 47.78 -9.11
CA SER A 132 -8.42 48.03 -8.43
C SER A 132 -8.30 47.05 -7.27
N ASN A 133 -7.28 46.21 -7.26
CA ASN A 133 -6.84 45.52 -6.05
C ASN A 133 -5.33 45.67 -5.94
N GLN A 134 -4.90 46.46 -4.96
CA GLN A 134 -3.65 46.18 -4.26
C GLN A 134 -3.82 44.81 -3.62
N SER A 135 -3.15 43.79 -4.16
CA SER A 135 -3.05 42.48 -3.54
C SER A 135 -1.58 42.10 -3.45
N LEU A 136 -1.21 41.55 -2.29
CA LEU A 136 0.08 40.94 -2.01
C LEU A 136 0.38 39.90 -3.09
N MET A 137 1.25 40.25 -4.04
CA MET A 137 1.71 39.34 -5.08
C MET A 137 2.96 38.62 -4.58
N PHE A 138 2.89 37.29 -4.52
CA PHE A 138 4.07 36.43 -4.44
C PHE A 138 4.82 36.56 -5.78
N PRO A 139 6.03 37.15 -5.81
CA PRO A 139 6.74 37.44 -7.06
C PRO A 139 6.98 36.19 -7.91
N GLU A 140 7.09 35.02 -7.28
CA GLU A 140 7.33 33.74 -7.97
C GLU A 140 6.17 33.31 -8.88
N LEU A 141 4.93 33.72 -8.58
CA LEU A 141 3.74 33.36 -9.38
C LEU A 141 3.63 34.13 -10.69
N ASN A 142 4.38 35.24 -10.84
CA ASN A 142 4.39 36.03 -12.09
C ASN A 142 5.26 35.41 -13.18
N GLU A 143 6.08 34.42 -12.84
CA GLU A 143 6.97 33.73 -13.79
C GLU A 143 6.32 32.48 -14.40
N LEU A 144 5.15 32.07 -13.91
CA LEU A 144 4.41 30.90 -14.36
C LEU A 144 3.42 31.25 -15.48
N SER A 145 3.29 30.36 -16.45
CA SER A 145 2.27 30.42 -17.50
C SER A 145 0.86 30.25 -16.93
N ILE A 146 -0.16 30.67 -17.70
CA ILE A 146 -1.57 30.47 -17.32
C ILE A 146 -1.86 28.98 -17.11
N ASP A 147 -1.28 28.11 -17.93
CA ASP A 147 -1.45 26.66 -17.83
C ASP A 147 -0.79 26.09 -16.56
N GLU A 148 0.40 26.57 -16.17
CA GLU A 148 1.07 26.18 -14.92
C GLU A 148 0.34 26.70 -13.68
N LEU A 149 -0.19 27.93 -13.73
CA LEU A 149 -1.04 28.48 -12.66
C LEU A 149 -2.34 27.69 -12.54
N GLN A 150 -2.89 27.25 -13.67
CA GLN A 150 -4.10 26.46 -13.71
C GLN A 150 -3.86 25.03 -13.21
N GLU A 151 -2.71 24.42 -13.50
CA GLU A 151 -2.28 23.11 -12.97
C GLU A 151 -2.02 23.15 -11.45
N ILE A 152 -1.47 24.25 -10.91
CA ILE A 152 -1.31 24.47 -9.46
C ILE A 152 -2.66 24.67 -8.77
N ILE A 153 -3.60 25.35 -9.43
CA ILE A 153 -4.94 25.57 -8.89
C ILE A 153 -5.75 24.29 -8.93
N GLU A 154 -5.67 23.51 -10.02
CA GLU A 154 -6.51 22.33 -10.27
C GLU A 154 -6.04 21.06 -9.54
N ASN A 155 -4.78 20.97 -9.09
CA ASN A 155 -4.27 19.82 -8.35
C ASN A 155 -4.22 20.07 -6.84
N PRO A 156 -4.75 19.14 -6.00
CA PRO A 156 -4.62 19.27 -4.56
C PRO A 156 -3.15 19.32 -4.08
N ASP A 157 -2.88 20.14 -3.08
CA ASP A 157 -1.55 20.30 -2.49
C ASP A 157 -1.35 19.38 -1.28
N LEU A 158 -0.26 18.62 -1.24
CA LEU A 158 0.08 17.78 -0.08
C LEU A 158 0.48 18.65 1.12
N GLN A 159 -0.32 18.59 2.19
CA GLN A 159 -0.14 19.40 3.40
C GLN A 159 0.61 18.67 4.51
N GLN A 160 0.33 17.38 4.70
CA GLN A 160 0.86 16.62 5.82
C GLN A 160 0.98 15.14 5.48
N VAL A 161 2.08 14.53 5.95
CA VAL A 161 2.34 13.09 5.82
C VAL A 161 2.66 12.48 7.18
N VAL A 162 1.97 11.39 7.51
CA VAL A 162 2.32 10.51 8.63
C VAL A 162 2.68 9.13 8.08
N ILE A 163 3.90 8.68 8.37
CA ILE A 163 4.40 7.36 7.99
C ILE A 163 4.43 6.47 9.23
N LEU A 164 3.73 5.34 9.18
CA LEU A 164 3.90 4.23 10.13
C LEU A 164 4.65 3.08 9.43
N SER A 165 5.91 2.89 9.80
CA SER A 165 6.84 1.96 9.17
C SER A 165 7.07 0.73 10.05
N ARG A 166 7.06 -0.47 9.45
CA ARG A 166 7.72 -1.64 10.04
C ARG A 166 9.24 -1.46 9.94
N HIS A 167 10.01 -2.04 10.86
CA HIS A 167 11.46 -2.19 10.69
C HIS A 167 11.81 -3.09 9.49
N ASN A 168 13.06 -3.04 9.05
CA ASN A 168 13.54 -3.86 7.93
C ASN A 168 14.15 -5.21 8.41
N ILE A 169 14.90 -5.89 7.53
CA ILE A 169 15.49 -7.21 7.74
C ILE A 169 16.21 -7.31 9.10
N ARG A 170 15.86 -8.32 9.89
CA ARG A 170 16.49 -8.61 11.18
C ARG A 170 16.93 -10.06 11.26
N SER A 171 17.84 -10.35 12.18
CA SER A 171 18.08 -11.74 12.57
C SER A 171 16.82 -12.36 13.22
N PRO A 172 16.62 -13.69 13.13
CA PRO A 172 15.48 -14.40 13.71
C PRO A 172 15.35 -14.16 15.22
N LEU A 173 14.11 -14.16 15.72
CA LEU A 173 13.82 -13.95 17.15
C LEU A 173 13.92 -15.25 17.97
N ALA A 174 13.69 -16.40 17.34
CA ALA A 174 13.59 -17.67 18.03
C ALA A 174 14.96 -18.35 18.19
N SER A 175 15.38 -18.56 19.43
CA SER A 175 16.58 -19.34 19.76
C SER A 175 16.33 -20.86 19.77
N PHE A 176 15.06 -21.28 19.86
CA PHE A 176 14.67 -22.68 19.98
C PHE A 176 14.61 -23.42 18.64
N LEU A 177 14.79 -22.75 17.49
CA LEU A 177 14.60 -23.32 16.15
C LEU A 177 15.40 -24.61 15.92
N LYS A 178 16.57 -24.73 16.57
CA LYS A 178 17.47 -25.89 16.47
C LYS A 178 16.81 -27.22 16.84
N LYS A 179 15.81 -27.23 17.72
CA LYS A 179 15.15 -28.49 18.12
C LYS A 179 14.18 -29.04 17.07
N PHE A 180 13.75 -28.21 16.11
CA PHE A 180 12.74 -28.55 15.11
C PHE A 180 13.30 -29.20 13.84
N SER A 181 14.62 -29.27 13.68
CA SER A 181 15.24 -29.96 12.55
C SER A 181 16.60 -30.55 12.93
N PRO A 182 16.96 -31.74 12.42
CA PRO A 182 18.32 -32.26 12.56
C PRO A 182 19.33 -31.51 11.68
N HIS A 183 18.87 -30.70 10.72
CA HIS A 183 19.73 -29.93 9.85
C HIS A 183 20.39 -28.76 10.61
N PRO A 184 21.65 -28.41 10.27
CA PRO A 184 22.34 -27.29 10.92
C PRO A 184 21.71 -25.97 10.48
N TRP A 185 21.14 -25.21 11.43
CA TRP A 185 20.60 -23.89 11.16
C TRP A 185 21.72 -22.89 10.85
N PRO A 186 21.50 -21.96 9.89
CA PRO A 186 22.50 -20.95 9.53
C PRO A 186 22.82 -20.02 10.71
N GLU A 187 24.09 -19.66 10.85
CA GLU A 187 24.53 -18.70 11.86
C GLU A 187 24.34 -17.26 11.36
N TRP A 188 23.92 -16.39 12.28
CA TRP A 188 23.80 -14.96 12.05
C TRP A 188 24.94 -14.25 12.78
N ASN A 189 25.70 -13.44 12.06
CA ASN A 189 26.83 -12.66 12.62
C ASN A 189 26.38 -11.41 13.40
N ILE A 190 25.13 -11.40 13.86
CA ILE A 190 24.51 -10.28 14.55
C ILE A 190 23.63 -10.81 15.69
N SER A 191 23.47 -10.01 16.74
CA SER A 191 22.61 -10.34 17.87
C SER A 191 21.17 -10.64 17.45
N VAL A 192 20.50 -11.51 18.22
CA VAL A 192 19.10 -11.92 17.99
C VAL A 192 18.17 -10.70 17.92
N GLY A 193 17.36 -10.64 16.87
CA GLY A 193 16.37 -9.59 16.65
C GLY A 193 16.93 -8.21 16.27
N TYR A 194 18.22 -8.11 15.95
CA TYR A 194 18.85 -6.85 15.51
C TYR A 194 18.70 -6.67 14.00
N LEU A 195 18.57 -5.42 13.56
CA LEU A 195 18.55 -5.04 12.14
C LEU A 195 19.88 -5.38 11.48
N THR A 196 19.83 -6.01 10.30
CA THR A 196 21.03 -6.37 9.53
C THR A 196 21.59 -5.16 8.79
N GLU A 197 22.84 -5.26 8.34
CA GLU A 197 23.45 -4.22 7.50
C GLU A 197 22.65 -4.01 6.22
N LYS A 198 22.24 -5.09 5.55
CA LYS A 198 21.41 -5.03 4.36
C LYS A 198 20.05 -4.37 4.64
N GLY A 199 19.41 -4.72 5.77
CA GLY A 199 18.16 -4.08 6.18
C GLY A 199 18.31 -2.57 6.39
N ALA A 200 19.43 -2.12 6.95
CA ALA A 200 19.73 -0.69 7.08
C ALA A 200 19.97 -0.02 5.71
N THR A 201 20.76 -0.62 4.82
CA THR A 201 20.98 -0.10 3.46
C THR A 201 19.66 0.07 2.71
N MET A 202 18.77 -0.93 2.80
CA MET A 202 17.49 -0.87 2.11
C MET A 202 16.53 0.18 2.66
N GLU A 203 16.55 0.46 3.97
CA GLU A 203 15.82 1.61 4.54
C GLU A 203 16.37 2.94 4.03
N GLU A 204 17.69 3.06 3.91
CA GLU A 204 18.31 4.26 3.36
C GLU A 204 17.96 4.43 1.88
N ASP A 205 17.99 3.38 1.07
CA ASP A 205 17.57 3.43 -0.33
C ASP A 205 16.08 3.79 -0.47
N MET A 206 15.23 3.24 0.41
CA MET A 206 13.81 3.58 0.49
C MET A 206 13.61 5.05 0.85
N GLY A 207 14.40 5.58 1.80
CA GLY A 207 14.42 6.99 2.14
C GLY A 207 14.86 7.86 0.97
N GLU A 208 15.97 7.52 0.31
CA GLU A 208 16.51 8.24 -0.86
C GLU A 208 15.45 8.28 -1.98
N TYR A 209 14.73 7.18 -2.23
CA TYR A 209 13.64 7.17 -3.20
C TYR A 209 12.46 8.06 -2.78
N MET A 210 12.00 7.94 -1.53
CA MET A 210 10.87 8.74 -1.04
C MET A 210 11.20 10.23 -0.92
N SER A 211 12.49 10.57 -0.81
CA SER A 211 12.98 11.95 -0.76
C SER A 211 12.47 12.77 -1.94
N THR A 212 12.50 12.23 -3.16
CA THR A 212 12.03 12.94 -4.36
C THR A 212 10.56 13.35 -4.21
N TRP A 213 9.68 12.41 -3.85
CA TRP A 213 8.26 12.70 -3.66
C TRP A 213 8.00 13.67 -2.49
N LEU A 214 8.64 13.46 -1.33
CA LEU A 214 8.46 14.33 -0.16
C LEU A 214 8.99 15.75 -0.41
N CYS A 215 10.16 15.88 -1.03
CA CYS A 215 10.75 17.18 -1.33
C CYS A 215 9.88 17.96 -2.31
N THR A 216 9.43 17.34 -3.40
CA THR A 216 8.63 18.02 -4.41
C THR A 216 7.22 18.33 -3.89
N GLU A 217 6.50 17.34 -3.35
CA GLU A 217 5.08 17.51 -2.99
C GLU A 217 4.88 18.27 -1.67
N LEU A 218 5.63 17.91 -0.62
CA LEU A 218 5.39 18.38 0.75
C LEU A 218 6.26 19.60 1.12
N PHE A 219 7.51 19.62 0.65
CA PHE A 219 8.49 20.65 1.02
C PHE A 219 8.81 21.63 -0.12
N LYS A 220 8.17 21.49 -1.30
CA LYS A 220 8.33 22.37 -2.47
C LYS A 220 9.81 22.65 -2.80
N ASP A 221 10.57 21.56 -2.95
CA ASP A 221 12.01 21.49 -3.27
C ASP A 221 12.96 22.14 -2.24
N SER A 222 12.47 22.40 -1.03
CA SER A 222 13.28 22.88 0.09
C SER A 222 13.63 21.77 1.08
N CYS A 223 14.73 21.97 1.83
CA CYS A 223 15.01 21.13 2.99
C CYS A 223 14.09 21.52 4.15
N PRO A 224 13.50 20.55 4.88
CA PRO A 224 12.59 20.86 5.97
C PRO A 224 13.26 21.59 7.13
N GLU A 225 12.45 22.40 7.82
CA GLU A 225 12.79 22.90 9.14
C GLU A 225 12.57 21.84 10.22
N GLU A 226 13.42 21.80 11.25
CA GLU A 226 13.27 20.81 12.34
C GLU A 226 11.92 20.94 13.05
N SER A 227 11.38 22.17 13.12
CA SER A 227 10.04 22.42 13.66
C SER A 227 8.94 21.75 12.84
N SER A 228 9.14 21.47 11.55
CA SER A 228 8.18 20.80 10.67
C SER A 228 8.24 19.27 10.72
N LEU A 229 9.26 18.71 11.37
CA LEU A 229 9.51 17.27 11.44
C LEU A 229 9.20 16.68 12.81
N GLN A 230 8.76 15.43 12.84
CA GLN A 230 8.68 14.63 14.06
C GLN A 230 9.02 13.18 13.76
N ILE A 231 10.07 12.66 14.39
CA ILE A 231 10.64 11.34 14.07
C ILE A 231 10.72 10.52 15.34
N PHE A 232 10.00 9.41 15.37
CA PHE A 232 9.96 8.50 16.51
C PHE A 232 10.17 7.05 16.08
N SER A 233 10.76 6.29 16.99
CA SER A 233 10.81 4.84 16.89
C SER A 233 10.38 4.21 18.21
N ASN A 234 9.95 2.96 18.14
CA ASN A 234 9.99 2.06 19.28
C ASN A 234 11.45 1.95 19.81
N SER A 235 11.61 1.53 21.07
CA SER A 235 12.87 1.36 21.78
C SER A 235 13.71 0.16 21.34
N THR A 236 13.21 -0.76 20.51
CA THR A 236 14.04 -1.87 20.02
C THR A 236 15.15 -1.38 19.08
N GLN A 237 16.32 -2.05 19.11
CA GLN A 237 17.43 -1.70 18.22
C GLN A 237 17.01 -1.69 16.75
N ARG A 238 16.22 -2.68 16.31
CA ARG A 238 15.83 -2.80 14.91
C ARG A 238 14.92 -1.67 14.43
N THR A 239 14.03 -1.17 15.29
CA THR A 239 13.15 -0.04 14.95
C THR A 239 13.92 1.28 14.94
N TYR A 240 14.81 1.46 15.92
CA TYR A 240 15.64 2.66 16.01
C TYR A 240 16.63 2.78 14.85
N GLU A 241 17.37 1.71 14.53
CA GLU A 241 18.34 1.75 13.43
C GLU A 241 17.66 1.81 12.05
N SER A 242 16.47 1.20 11.89
CA SER A 242 15.68 1.35 10.66
C SER A 242 15.24 2.81 10.48
N SER A 243 14.83 3.46 11.58
CA SER A 243 14.47 4.88 11.55
C SER A 243 15.63 5.77 11.16
N LYS A 244 16.80 5.56 11.78
CA LYS A 244 18.01 6.32 11.43
C LYS A 244 18.39 6.15 9.97
N ALA A 245 18.37 4.92 9.46
CA ALA A 245 18.70 4.64 8.07
C ALA A 245 17.72 5.31 7.09
N PHE A 246 16.41 5.18 7.34
CA PHE A 246 15.39 5.81 6.50
C PHE A 246 15.54 7.33 6.47
N ILE A 247 15.65 7.97 7.64
CA ILE A 247 15.79 9.44 7.75
C ILE A 247 17.10 9.94 7.12
N ARG A 248 18.19 9.17 7.25
CA ARG A 248 19.47 9.46 6.57
C ARG A 248 19.29 9.48 5.06
N GLY A 249 18.57 8.52 4.49
CA GLY A 249 18.25 8.49 3.07
C GLY A 249 17.34 9.64 2.63
N THR A 250 16.22 9.83 3.35
CA THR A 250 15.19 10.83 3.02
C THR A 250 15.73 12.26 2.99
N PHE A 251 16.66 12.61 3.89
CA PHE A 251 17.21 13.96 4.01
C PHE A 251 18.71 14.02 3.74
N LYS A 252 19.24 13.07 2.95
CA LYS A 252 20.67 12.95 2.62
C LYS A 252 21.27 14.23 2.02
N ASN A 253 20.48 14.97 1.25
CA ASN A 253 20.90 16.21 0.59
C ASN A 253 20.71 17.46 1.47
N CYS A 254 20.17 17.29 2.69
CA CYS A 254 19.99 18.38 3.64
C CYS A 254 21.16 18.44 4.62
N ASN A 255 21.69 19.64 4.85
CA ASN A 255 22.82 19.86 5.75
C ASN A 255 22.37 19.96 7.23
N LYS A 256 21.57 19.00 7.71
CA LYS A 256 21.04 18.95 9.08
C LYS A 256 21.14 17.54 9.66
N VAL A 257 21.58 17.40 10.90
CA VAL A 257 21.59 16.11 11.63
C VAL A 257 20.28 15.97 12.38
N LEU A 258 19.38 15.14 11.85
CA LEU A 258 18.08 14.90 12.45
C LEU A 258 18.17 13.85 13.56
N ARG A 259 17.51 14.12 14.70
CA ARG A 259 17.45 13.20 15.84
C ARG A 259 16.19 12.34 15.78
N VAL A 260 16.36 11.04 15.95
CA VAL A 260 15.26 10.09 16.19
C VAL A 260 14.98 10.10 17.69
N GLY A 261 13.77 10.48 18.10
CA GLY A 261 13.34 10.36 19.50
C GLY A 261 12.95 8.92 19.83
N SER A 262 13.41 8.39 20.97
CA SER A 262 13.23 6.95 21.29
C SER A 262 12.60 6.63 22.65
N GLU A 263 12.84 7.40 23.73
CA GLU A 263 12.47 6.93 25.08
C GLU A 263 11.10 7.40 25.57
N GLU A 264 10.75 8.67 25.40
CA GLU A 264 9.51 9.24 25.96
C GLU A 264 8.22 8.74 25.26
N MET A 265 8.36 8.18 24.05
CA MET A 265 7.24 7.81 23.18
C MET A 265 7.19 6.31 22.84
N ALA A 266 8.06 5.49 23.44
CA ALA A 266 8.09 4.05 23.19
C ALA A 266 6.76 3.36 23.55
N SER A 267 6.06 3.87 24.56
CA SER A 267 4.76 3.35 25.01
C SER A 267 3.66 3.46 23.95
N LEU A 268 3.80 4.36 22.95
CA LEU A 268 2.88 4.44 21.81
C LEU A 268 2.86 3.15 20.99
N PHE A 269 3.99 2.43 20.96
CA PHE A 269 4.19 1.27 20.10
C PHE A 269 3.94 -0.05 20.83
N GLU A 270 3.62 -0.02 22.12
CA GLU A 270 3.31 -1.22 22.90
C GLU A 270 2.00 -1.86 22.45
N THR A 271 2.10 -3.08 21.94
CA THR A 271 0.96 -3.87 21.46
C THR A 271 0.41 -4.83 22.50
N VAL A 272 0.25 -4.34 23.73
CA VAL A 272 -0.19 -5.14 24.89
C VAL A 272 -1.71 -5.08 25.06
N VAL A 273 -2.30 -6.10 25.70
CA VAL A 273 -3.70 -6.11 26.09
C VAL A 273 -3.94 -5.01 27.14
N ARG A 274 -4.92 -4.13 26.89
CA ARG A 274 -5.27 -2.98 27.75
C ARG A 274 -6.64 -3.08 28.43
N ASN A 275 -7.41 -4.13 28.15
CA ASN A 275 -8.70 -4.40 28.79
C ASN A 275 -8.91 -5.91 28.91
N ASP A 276 -8.91 -6.43 30.13
CA ASP A 276 -9.12 -7.84 30.46
C ASP A 276 -10.44 -8.09 31.20
N SER A 277 -11.39 -7.17 31.08
CA SER A 277 -12.75 -7.41 31.54
C SER A 277 -13.26 -8.71 30.95
N LYS A 278 -14.02 -9.48 31.75
CA LYS A 278 -14.53 -10.78 31.36
C LYS A 278 -15.27 -10.74 30.01
N VAL A 279 -16.09 -9.71 29.79
CA VAL A 279 -16.83 -9.54 28.53
C VAL A 279 -15.89 -9.40 27.33
N MET A 280 -14.85 -8.56 27.43
CA MET A 280 -13.87 -8.38 26.36
C MET A 280 -13.08 -9.65 26.11
N LYS A 281 -12.59 -10.28 27.19
CA LYS A 281 -11.84 -11.53 27.09
C LYS A 281 -12.67 -12.63 26.43
N ASP A 282 -13.93 -12.83 26.84
CA ASP A 282 -14.81 -13.86 26.27
C ASP A 282 -15.07 -13.61 24.77
N LEU A 283 -15.28 -12.35 24.36
CA LEU A 283 -15.46 -11.99 22.94
C LEU A 283 -14.20 -12.27 22.10
N VAL A 284 -13.02 -11.82 22.57
CA VAL A 284 -11.75 -12.02 21.85
C VAL A 284 -11.40 -13.50 21.77
N LEU A 285 -11.52 -14.24 22.87
CA LEU A 285 -11.23 -15.68 22.87
C LEU A 285 -12.17 -16.43 21.93
N ASN A 286 -13.45 -16.10 21.89
CA ASN A 286 -14.39 -16.74 20.96
C ASN A 286 -14.05 -16.44 19.50
N GLU A 287 -13.71 -15.18 19.17
CA GLU A 287 -13.29 -14.78 17.83
C GLU A 287 -12.03 -15.52 17.38
N MET A 288 -10.99 -15.54 18.22
CA MET A 288 -9.72 -16.21 17.93
C MET A 288 -9.88 -17.72 17.78
N ASN A 289 -10.66 -18.37 18.67
CA ASN A 289 -10.94 -19.79 18.57
C ASN A 289 -11.68 -20.14 17.26
N THR A 290 -12.66 -19.32 16.87
CA THR A 290 -13.39 -19.48 15.60
C THR A 290 -12.41 -19.42 14.43
N LYS A 291 -11.54 -18.40 14.39
CA LYS A 291 -10.51 -18.24 13.36
C LYS A 291 -9.58 -19.44 13.29
N ILE A 292 -9.09 -19.94 14.43
CA ILE A 292 -8.22 -21.14 14.49
C ILE A 292 -8.92 -22.35 13.87
N MET A 293 -10.20 -22.59 14.21
CA MET A 293 -10.98 -23.69 13.67
C MET A 293 -11.15 -23.60 12.15
N GLU A 294 -11.27 -22.38 11.60
CA GLU A 294 -11.45 -22.11 10.17
C GLU A 294 -10.17 -22.20 9.34
N LEU A 295 -8.99 -22.16 9.96
CA LEU A 295 -7.71 -22.18 9.22
C LEU A 295 -7.53 -23.46 8.38
N ASP A 296 -7.10 -23.33 7.13
CA ASP A 296 -6.57 -24.45 6.35
C ASP A 296 -5.04 -24.45 6.38
N THR A 297 -4.45 -25.26 7.27
CA THR A 297 -3.00 -25.34 7.49
C THR A 297 -2.37 -26.62 6.94
N LYS A 298 -3.17 -27.60 6.49
CA LYS A 298 -2.70 -28.97 6.26
C LYS A 298 -1.61 -29.06 5.21
N GLU A 299 -1.81 -28.42 4.06
CA GLU A 299 -0.83 -28.39 2.97
C GLU A 299 0.48 -27.74 3.44
N SER A 300 0.37 -26.60 4.11
CA SER A 300 1.51 -25.80 4.56
C SER A 300 2.31 -26.48 5.67
N TYR A 301 1.64 -27.12 6.63
CA TYR A 301 2.29 -27.90 7.68
C TYR A 301 3.01 -29.12 7.12
N ASN A 302 2.37 -29.89 6.23
CA ASN A 302 3.05 -31.04 5.60
C ASN A 302 4.32 -30.60 4.86
N LEU A 303 4.25 -29.52 4.08
CA LEU A 303 5.43 -28.98 3.38
C LEU A 303 6.52 -28.55 4.37
N LEU A 304 6.14 -27.89 5.46
CA LEU A 304 7.07 -27.44 6.48
C LEU A 304 7.73 -28.62 7.21
N GLU A 305 6.96 -29.64 7.59
CA GLU A 305 7.44 -30.87 8.24
C GLU A 305 8.45 -31.63 7.39
N ASP A 306 8.20 -31.71 6.08
CA ASP A 306 9.09 -32.34 5.11
C ASP A 306 10.41 -31.57 4.96
N ILE A 307 10.35 -30.24 4.91
CA ILE A 307 11.55 -29.37 4.86
C ILE A 307 12.38 -29.50 6.14
N LEU A 308 11.71 -29.60 7.29
CA LEU A 308 12.38 -29.68 8.58
C LEU A 308 12.97 -31.06 8.89
N ASP A 309 12.60 -32.10 8.14
CA ASP A 309 12.82 -33.50 8.54
C ASP A 309 12.34 -33.73 9.99
N MET A 310 11.10 -33.29 10.28
CA MET A 310 10.58 -33.20 11.65
C MET A 310 10.57 -34.56 12.37
N LYS A 311 10.39 -35.66 11.64
CA LYS A 311 10.43 -37.04 12.17
C LYS A 311 11.78 -37.39 12.79
N ASN A 312 12.87 -36.76 12.34
CA ASN A 312 14.22 -36.97 12.86
C ASN A 312 14.69 -35.85 13.79
N ALA A 313 13.89 -34.80 13.97
CA ALA A 313 14.20 -33.69 14.84
C ALA A 313 14.22 -34.08 16.33
N GLU A 314 14.94 -33.31 17.13
CA GLU A 314 15.04 -33.50 18.58
C GLU A 314 13.65 -33.43 19.24
N VAL A 315 12.82 -32.46 18.81
CA VAL A 315 11.47 -32.27 19.35
C VAL A 315 10.57 -33.50 19.17
N CYS A 316 10.69 -34.23 18.04
CA CYS A 316 9.97 -35.48 17.83
C CYS A 316 10.54 -36.62 18.68
N LYS A 317 11.87 -36.75 18.73
CA LYS A 317 12.54 -37.86 19.44
C LYS A 317 12.45 -37.77 20.95
N ILE A 318 12.43 -36.55 21.51
CA ILE A 318 12.47 -36.31 22.96
C ILE A 318 11.09 -35.89 23.49
N GLU A 319 10.45 -34.90 22.86
CA GLU A 319 9.18 -34.33 23.33
C GLU A 319 7.95 -35.05 22.72
N GLY A 320 8.15 -35.88 21.69
CA GLY A 320 7.08 -36.62 21.01
C GLY A 320 6.26 -35.79 20.02
N ILE A 321 6.66 -34.54 19.75
CA ILE A 321 5.97 -33.63 18.81
C ILE A 321 6.55 -33.88 17.41
N CYS A 322 5.87 -34.68 16.61
CA CYS A 322 6.38 -35.15 15.31
C CYS A 322 5.67 -34.55 14.09
N ASN A 323 4.64 -33.75 14.32
CA ASN A 323 3.88 -33.01 13.32
C ASN A 323 3.37 -31.71 13.95
N PHE A 324 3.05 -30.72 13.12
CA PHE A 324 2.32 -29.54 13.53
C PHE A 324 0.82 -29.85 13.54
N ASP A 325 0.12 -29.27 14.50
CA ASP A 325 -1.34 -29.40 14.61
C ASP A 325 -1.93 -28.09 15.12
N LYS A 326 -2.82 -27.46 14.37
CA LYS A 326 -3.45 -26.22 14.82
C LYS A 326 -4.34 -26.43 16.05
N GLU A 327 -4.78 -27.66 16.32
CA GLU A 327 -5.60 -27.99 17.50
C GLU A 327 -4.83 -27.87 18.82
N ASP A 328 -3.50 -27.79 18.79
CA ASP A 328 -2.66 -27.54 19.98
C ASP A 328 -2.58 -26.06 20.39
N SER A 329 -3.34 -25.19 19.71
CA SER A 329 -3.23 -23.74 19.88
C SER A 329 -3.80 -23.27 21.22
N GLU A 330 -2.98 -22.59 22.01
CA GLU A 330 -3.37 -22.02 23.31
C GLU A 330 -3.31 -20.49 23.29
N ILE A 331 -4.48 -19.84 23.42
CA ILE A 331 -4.56 -18.37 23.39
C ILE A 331 -4.14 -17.80 24.76
N THR A 332 -3.14 -16.91 24.74
CA THR A 332 -2.73 -16.13 25.91
C THR A 332 -3.33 -14.73 25.84
N TYR A 333 -4.23 -14.42 26.79
CA TYR A 333 -4.88 -13.11 26.92
C TYR A 333 -4.78 -12.62 28.36
N GLU A 334 -3.82 -11.73 28.60
CA GLU A 334 -3.50 -11.18 29.92
C GLU A 334 -3.16 -9.69 29.83
N PHE A 335 -3.71 -8.88 30.73
CA PHE A 335 -3.46 -7.43 30.76
C PHE A 335 -1.96 -7.13 30.88
N GLY A 336 -1.49 -6.16 30.07
CA GLY A 336 -0.08 -5.74 30.05
C GLY A 336 0.84 -6.69 29.28
N ASN A 337 0.36 -7.86 28.85
CA ASN A 337 1.11 -8.80 28.03
C ASN A 337 0.69 -8.72 26.56
N LEU A 338 1.54 -9.25 25.67
CA LEU A 338 1.20 -9.42 24.26
C LEU A 338 0.06 -10.45 24.13
N LEU A 339 -0.91 -10.15 23.26
CA LEU A 339 -1.85 -11.17 22.81
C LEU A 339 -1.08 -12.19 21.97
N ASN A 340 -1.23 -13.47 22.29
CA ASN A 340 -0.47 -14.54 21.64
C ASN A 340 -1.30 -15.81 21.46
N VAL A 341 -0.84 -16.68 20.57
CA VAL A 341 -1.31 -18.06 20.42
C VAL A 341 -0.10 -18.96 20.50
N GLU A 342 0.06 -19.71 21.59
CA GLU A 342 1.12 -20.71 21.75
C GLU A 342 0.78 -21.99 20.95
N GLY A 343 1.78 -22.84 20.73
CA GLY A 343 1.65 -24.10 20.00
C GLY A 343 2.17 -24.04 18.56
N SER A 344 1.71 -24.98 17.73
CA SER A 344 2.18 -25.23 16.37
C SER A 344 2.03 -24.01 15.46
N LEU A 345 0.97 -23.21 15.61
CA LEU A 345 0.79 -21.99 14.81
C LEU A 345 1.94 -20.99 15.02
N LEU A 346 2.35 -20.76 16.27
CA LEU A 346 3.47 -19.86 16.58
C LEU A 346 4.80 -20.44 16.14
N TRP A 347 5.05 -21.72 16.41
CA TRP A 347 6.31 -22.36 16.02
C TRP A 347 6.49 -22.35 14.51
N ALA A 348 5.46 -22.70 13.75
CA ALA A 348 5.48 -22.65 12.30
C ALA A 348 5.69 -21.22 11.78
N ASN A 349 4.99 -20.23 12.34
CA ASN A 349 5.19 -18.82 12.01
C ASN A 349 6.66 -18.39 12.23
N LEU A 350 7.25 -18.73 13.37
CA LEU A 350 8.64 -18.34 13.70
C LEU A 350 9.69 -19.07 12.86
N ILE A 351 9.42 -20.32 12.49
CA ILE A 351 10.29 -21.10 11.60
C ILE A 351 10.26 -20.52 10.18
N VAL A 352 9.07 -20.27 9.63
CA VAL A 352 8.93 -19.70 8.28
C VAL A 352 9.47 -18.27 8.25
N ASP A 353 9.26 -17.46 9.29
CA ASP A 353 9.90 -16.15 9.44
C ASP A 353 11.43 -16.26 9.37
N SER A 354 12.04 -17.25 10.03
CA SER A 354 13.49 -17.48 9.96
C SER A 354 13.97 -17.82 8.54
N PHE A 355 13.24 -18.67 7.83
CA PHE A 355 13.53 -18.96 6.41
C PHE A 355 13.42 -17.69 5.56
N LEU A 356 12.37 -16.90 5.76
CA LEU A 356 12.14 -15.69 4.99
C LEU A 356 13.18 -14.61 5.29
N MET A 357 13.58 -14.42 6.55
CA MET A 357 14.62 -13.47 6.94
C MET A 357 15.97 -13.85 6.32
N SER A 358 16.36 -15.13 6.34
CA SER A 358 17.62 -15.58 5.71
C SER A 358 17.57 -15.42 4.19
N TYR A 359 16.41 -15.70 3.57
CA TYR A 359 16.20 -15.42 2.15
C TYR A 359 16.40 -13.93 1.87
N TYR A 360 15.69 -13.05 2.56
CA TYR A 360 15.77 -11.61 2.38
C TYR A 360 17.15 -11.02 2.66
N ASP A 361 17.85 -11.47 3.69
CA ASP A 361 19.21 -10.99 3.99
C ASP A 361 20.24 -11.42 2.93
N GLY A 362 19.86 -12.37 2.07
CA GLY A 362 20.61 -12.74 0.89
C GLY A 362 21.51 -13.96 1.08
N PHE A 363 21.23 -14.79 2.09
CA PHE A 363 21.96 -16.03 2.33
C PHE A 363 21.98 -16.90 1.06
N GLN A 364 23.07 -17.63 0.87
CA GLN A 364 23.15 -18.64 -0.19
C GLN A 364 21.96 -19.60 -0.07
N ILE A 365 21.40 -20.05 -1.19
CA ILE A 365 20.12 -20.79 -1.18
C ILE A 365 20.23 -22.07 -0.36
N GLU A 366 21.41 -22.70 -0.29
CA GLU A 366 21.69 -23.88 0.53
C GLU A 366 21.65 -23.59 2.04
N ASN A 367 21.71 -22.31 2.44
CA ASN A 367 21.57 -21.86 3.82
C ASN A 367 20.18 -21.29 4.12
N VAL A 368 19.29 -21.24 3.12
CA VAL A 368 17.88 -20.85 3.27
C VAL A 368 17.04 -22.11 3.24
N ALA A 369 16.53 -22.55 4.40
CA ALA A 369 15.78 -23.80 4.51
C ALA A 369 16.50 -24.99 3.82
N TRP A 370 17.84 -25.02 3.93
CA TRP A 370 18.73 -26.02 3.33
C TRP A 370 18.59 -26.19 1.80
N GLY A 371 18.16 -25.13 1.12
CA GLY A 371 17.88 -25.15 -0.32
C GLY A 371 16.69 -26.01 -0.70
N MET A 372 15.82 -26.36 0.26
CA MET A 372 14.69 -27.26 0.03
C MET A 372 13.46 -26.55 -0.55
N ILE A 373 13.36 -25.23 -0.39
CA ILE A 373 12.33 -24.41 -1.04
C ILE A 373 12.75 -24.14 -2.50
N LYS A 374 11.95 -24.58 -3.47
CA LYS A 374 12.32 -24.64 -4.89
C LYS A 374 11.75 -23.51 -5.74
N ASP A 375 10.58 -22.99 -5.37
CA ASP A 375 9.87 -22.01 -6.18
C ASP A 375 8.97 -21.08 -5.34
N SER A 376 8.41 -20.07 -6.01
CA SER A 376 7.52 -19.09 -5.38
C SER A 376 6.17 -19.67 -4.94
N GLY A 377 5.75 -20.80 -5.49
CA GLY A 377 4.56 -21.54 -5.05
C GLY A 377 4.77 -22.10 -3.65
N GLN A 378 5.90 -22.77 -3.42
CA GLN A 378 6.26 -23.25 -2.09
C GLN A 378 6.44 -22.13 -1.08
N TRP A 379 7.05 -20.99 -1.47
CA TRP A 379 7.10 -19.81 -0.61
C TRP A 379 5.71 -19.33 -0.20
N ARG A 380 4.77 -19.19 -1.14
CA ARG A 380 3.38 -18.80 -0.83
C ARG A 380 2.68 -19.81 0.08
N THR A 381 2.91 -21.10 -0.14
CA THR A 381 2.35 -22.15 0.72
C THR A 381 2.90 -22.04 2.14
N LEU A 382 4.20 -21.80 2.32
CA LEU A 382 4.81 -21.64 3.65
C LEU A 382 4.40 -20.33 4.33
N THR A 383 4.49 -19.18 3.66
CA THR A 383 4.16 -17.88 4.26
C THR A 383 2.67 -17.72 4.56
N ARG A 384 1.81 -18.58 4.00
CA ARG A 384 0.41 -18.72 4.43
C ARG A 384 0.31 -18.98 5.94
N LEU A 385 1.22 -19.76 6.53
CA LEU A 385 1.25 -20.02 7.98
C LEU A 385 1.49 -18.75 8.79
N MET A 386 2.41 -17.89 8.33
CA MET A 386 2.65 -16.58 8.96
C MET A 386 1.42 -15.69 8.86
N ILE A 387 0.82 -15.59 7.67
CA ILE A 387 -0.40 -14.78 7.45
C ILE A 387 -1.55 -15.29 8.30
N GLN A 388 -1.73 -16.60 8.42
CA GLN A 388 -2.80 -17.23 9.21
C GLN A 388 -2.61 -16.99 10.70
N TYR A 389 -1.38 -17.17 11.22
CA TYR A 389 -1.05 -16.83 12.60
C TYR A 389 -1.35 -15.35 12.88
N GLN A 390 -0.85 -14.44 12.02
CA GLN A 390 -1.08 -13.00 12.16
C GLN A 390 -2.57 -12.62 12.02
N HIS A 391 -3.34 -13.34 11.21
CA HIS A 391 -4.78 -13.16 11.08
C HIS A 391 -5.53 -13.52 12.36
N VAL A 392 -5.15 -14.63 13.01
CA VAL A 392 -5.74 -15.02 14.30
C VAL A 392 -5.43 -13.98 15.38
N VAL A 393 -4.16 -13.58 15.51
CA VAL A 393 -3.71 -12.71 16.62
C VAL A 393 -4.08 -11.25 16.40
N PHE A 394 -3.88 -10.72 15.19
CA PHE A 394 -3.90 -9.27 14.96
C PHE A 394 -5.13 -8.76 14.21
N ASN A 395 -5.81 -9.60 13.40
CA ASN A 395 -6.90 -9.14 12.54
C ASN A 395 -8.26 -9.11 13.25
N SER A 396 -8.35 -8.49 14.42
CA SER A 396 -9.62 -8.25 15.13
C SER A 396 -9.82 -6.74 15.27
N LYS A 397 -10.98 -6.24 14.84
CA LYS A 397 -11.37 -4.84 15.06
C LYS A 397 -11.33 -4.48 16.55
N LEU A 398 -11.87 -5.37 17.38
CA LEU A 398 -11.99 -5.19 18.82
C LEU A 398 -10.61 -5.08 19.48
N VAL A 399 -9.73 -6.04 19.20
CA VAL A 399 -8.37 -6.04 19.73
C VAL A 399 -7.56 -4.89 19.14
N GLY A 400 -7.67 -4.65 17.83
CA GLY A 400 -6.95 -3.60 17.12
C GLY A 400 -7.21 -2.22 17.72
N ARG A 401 -8.47 -1.87 17.97
CA ARG A 401 -8.85 -0.59 18.60
C ARG A 401 -8.29 -0.46 20.01
N GLN A 402 -8.45 -1.50 20.83
CA GLN A 402 -7.93 -1.52 22.20
C GLN A 402 -6.40 -1.38 22.25
N VAL A 403 -5.69 -2.21 21.48
CA VAL A 403 -4.23 -2.32 21.52
C VAL A 403 -3.57 -1.10 20.89
N SER A 404 -4.09 -0.63 19.74
CA SER A 404 -3.54 0.53 19.03
C SER A 404 -4.01 1.87 19.58
N LYS A 405 -4.87 1.91 20.60
CA LYS A 405 -5.45 3.16 21.13
C LYS A 405 -4.40 4.27 21.32
N PRO A 406 -3.26 4.07 22.01
CA PRO A 406 -2.28 5.14 22.17
C PRO A 406 -1.73 5.66 20.83
N LEU A 407 -1.42 4.76 19.90
CA LEU A 407 -0.90 5.10 18.57
C LEU A 407 -1.95 5.83 17.72
N LEU A 408 -3.20 5.36 17.72
CA LEU A 408 -4.29 5.99 16.97
C LEU A 408 -4.71 7.32 17.56
N SER A 409 -4.76 7.45 18.89
CA SER A 409 -4.98 8.75 19.55
C SER A 409 -3.86 9.73 19.21
N TYR A 410 -2.61 9.26 19.16
CA TYR A 410 -1.49 10.08 18.74
C TYR A 410 -1.64 10.52 17.28
N ILE A 411 -1.88 9.60 16.34
CA ILE A 411 -2.08 9.92 14.91
C ILE A 411 -3.27 10.88 14.73
N SER A 412 -4.39 10.62 15.40
CA SER A 412 -5.57 11.50 15.41
C SER A 412 -5.22 12.92 15.87
N SER A 413 -4.49 13.04 16.98
CA SER A 413 -4.09 14.35 17.50
C SER A 413 -3.21 15.14 16.53
N LYS A 414 -2.42 14.47 15.67
CA LYS A 414 -1.54 15.12 14.71
C LYS A 414 -2.25 15.61 13.46
N PHE A 415 -3.32 14.94 13.08
CA PHE A 415 -4.16 15.35 11.96
C PHE A 415 -5.20 16.41 12.36
N THR A 416 -5.71 16.35 13.59
CA THR A 416 -6.80 17.23 14.06
C THR A 416 -6.32 18.50 14.76
N ALA A 417 -5.10 18.53 15.31
CA ALA A 417 -4.55 19.74 15.90
C ALA A 417 -3.96 20.67 14.83
N GLU A 418 -4.09 21.98 15.03
CA GLU A 418 -3.26 22.95 14.32
C GLU A 418 -1.79 22.71 14.69
N THR A 419 -0.99 22.28 13.71
CA THR A 419 0.41 21.93 13.93
C THR A 419 1.27 22.35 12.74
N GLU A 420 2.46 22.86 13.04
CA GLU A 420 3.49 23.13 12.02
C GLU A 420 4.15 21.84 11.51
N LYS A 421 3.81 20.68 12.10
CA LYS A 421 4.37 19.36 11.75
C LYS A 421 3.80 18.87 10.42
N LYS A 422 4.59 19.03 9.35
CA LYS A 422 4.29 18.54 8.00
C LYS A 422 4.63 17.06 7.82
N PHE A 423 5.72 16.59 8.42
CA PHE A 423 6.18 15.20 8.26
C PHE A 423 6.41 14.51 9.59
N ILE A 424 5.72 13.39 9.79
CA ILE A 424 5.82 12.57 10.98
C ILE A 424 6.21 11.14 10.57
N SER A 425 7.33 10.63 11.08
CA SER A 425 7.80 9.27 10.80
C SER A 425 7.81 8.43 12.08
N LEU A 426 7.05 7.34 12.10
CA LEU A 426 6.84 6.44 13.23
C LEU A 426 7.35 5.04 12.86
N HIS A 427 8.39 4.56 13.55
CA HIS A 427 9.02 3.26 13.25
C HIS A 427 8.71 2.21 14.32
N ALA A 428 8.05 1.13 13.91
CA ALA A 428 7.37 0.18 14.76
C ALA A 428 7.52 -1.28 14.25
N HIS A 429 6.66 -2.18 14.73
CA HIS A 429 6.61 -3.59 14.33
C HIS A 429 5.46 -3.86 13.35
N ASP A 430 5.49 -5.03 12.71
CA ASP A 430 4.39 -5.58 11.91
C ASP A 430 3.07 -5.58 12.70
N ALA A 431 3.10 -5.99 13.96
CA ALA A 431 1.95 -5.99 14.86
C ALA A 431 1.27 -4.62 14.93
N ASN A 432 2.03 -3.52 14.98
CA ASN A 432 1.45 -2.16 15.01
C ASN A 432 0.70 -1.85 13.70
N LEU A 433 1.29 -2.17 12.55
CA LEU A 433 0.64 -1.97 11.24
C LEU A 433 -0.65 -2.80 11.16
N TYR A 434 -0.59 -4.07 11.56
CA TYR A 434 -1.76 -4.95 11.56
C TYR A 434 -2.88 -4.43 12.45
N PHE A 435 -2.58 -4.07 13.69
CA PHE A 435 -3.62 -3.59 14.60
C PHE A 435 -4.20 -2.24 14.16
N VAL A 436 -3.40 -1.35 13.55
CA VAL A 436 -3.90 -0.10 12.96
C VAL A 436 -4.82 -0.39 11.78
N LEU A 437 -4.44 -1.29 10.87
CA LEU A 437 -5.27 -1.69 9.73
C LEU A 437 -6.60 -2.31 10.19
N ALA A 438 -6.57 -3.19 11.20
CA ALA A 438 -7.76 -3.82 11.76
C ALA A 438 -8.64 -2.82 12.52
N ALA A 439 -8.05 -1.88 13.28
CA ALA A 439 -8.78 -0.88 14.03
C ALA A 439 -9.53 0.11 13.13
N LEU A 440 -8.90 0.48 12.01
CA LEU A 440 -9.45 1.35 10.97
C LEU A 440 -10.35 0.62 9.97
N GLU A 441 -10.49 -0.70 10.10
CA GLU A 441 -11.31 -1.54 9.19
C GLU A 441 -10.96 -1.35 7.72
N VAL A 442 -9.66 -1.32 7.43
CA VAL A 442 -9.17 -1.28 6.05
C VAL A 442 -9.68 -2.52 5.31
N GLU A 443 -10.20 -2.30 4.10
CA GLU A 443 -10.71 -3.37 3.24
C GLU A 443 -9.61 -4.38 2.90
N GLU A 444 -9.99 -5.60 2.54
CA GLU A 444 -9.01 -6.61 2.11
C GLU A 444 -8.23 -6.13 0.89
N PHE A 445 -6.91 -6.27 0.95
CA PHE A 445 -5.98 -5.80 -0.07
C PHE A 445 -4.92 -6.84 -0.38
N VAL A 446 -4.33 -6.72 -1.56
CA VAL A 446 -3.22 -7.56 -2.01
C VAL A 446 -2.02 -6.67 -2.26
N LEU A 447 -0.84 -7.13 -1.84
CA LEU A 447 0.44 -6.53 -2.18
C LEU A 447 1.10 -7.39 -3.28
N PRO A 448 1.04 -6.97 -4.56
CA PRO A 448 1.73 -7.66 -5.65
C PRO A 448 3.18 -7.98 -5.35
N GLU A 449 3.66 -9.11 -5.88
CA GLU A 449 5.09 -9.52 -5.78
C GLU A 449 5.59 -9.64 -4.34
N GLN A 450 4.67 -9.89 -3.39
CA GLN A 450 4.99 -10.00 -1.98
C GLN A 450 4.32 -11.21 -1.32
N TYR A 451 5.04 -11.84 -0.38
CA TYR A 451 4.59 -13.00 0.38
C TYR A 451 3.99 -12.63 1.73
N GLU A 452 4.36 -11.48 2.29
CA GLU A 452 3.86 -10.97 3.57
C GLU A 452 2.73 -9.95 3.34
N ARG A 453 1.77 -9.87 4.27
CA ARG A 453 0.72 -8.83 4.26
C ARG A 453 1.20 -7.50 4.87
N THR A 454 2.19 -7.54 5.76
CA THR A 454 2.92 -6.34 6.26
C THR A 454 4.42 -6.52 6.04
N PRO A 455 4.93 -6.30 4.81
CA PRO A 455 6.31 -6.64 4.42
C PRO A 455 7.35 -5.89 5.26
N ILE A 456 8.55 -6.47 5.39
CA ILE A 456 9.69 -5.79 6.04
C ILE A 456 9.98 -4.44 5.36
N GLY A 457 10.25 -3.42 6.17
CA GLY A 457 10.41 -2.04 5.71
C GLY A 457 9.15 -1.39 5.09
N GLY A 458 8.02 -2.11 5.11
CA GLY A 458 6.74 -1.63 4.61
C GLY A 458 6.17 -0.47 5.43
N LYS A 459 5.47 0.44 4.75
CA LYS A 459 5.05 1.73 5.30
C LYS A 459 3.59 2.01 4.98
N LEU A 460 2.80 2.34 6.01
CA LEU A 460 1.50 3.00 5.84
C LEU A 460 1.75 4.51 5.75
N VAL A 461 1.37 5.11 4.64
CA VAL A 461 1.60 6.51 4.31
C VAL A 461 0.25 7.23 4.28
N PHE A 462 -0.08 7.86 5.39
CA PHE A 462 -1.28 8.69 5.58
C PHE A 462 -0.98 10.09 5.04
N GLN A 463 -1.84 10.59 4.16
CA GLN A 463 -1.61 11.84 3.44
C GLN A 463 -2.82 12.75 3.57
N ARG A 464 -2.60 13.98 4.02
CA ARG A 464 -3.59 15.07 3.98
C ARG A 464 -3.24 16.00 2.83
N TRP A 465 -4.21 16.19 1.94
CA TRP A 465 -4.13 17.05 0.78
C TRP A 465 -5.12 18.20 0.93
N HIS A 466 -4.86 19.33 0.28
CA HIS A 466 -5.76 20.49 0.25
C HIS A 466 -6.13 20.84 -1.18
N ASP A 467 -7.41 20.75 -1.50
CA ASP A 467 -7.98 21.20 -2.77
C ASP A 467 -8.32 22.69 -2.66
N ALA A 468 -7.46 23.54 -3.23
CA ALA A 468 -7.63 24.99 -3.21
C ALA A 468 -8.84 25.46 -4.03
N THR A 469 -9.27 24.70 -5.05
CA THR A 469 -10.43 25.06 -5.88
C THR A 469 -11.73 24.99 -5.08
N GLN A 470 -11.87 23.95 -4.25
CA GLN A 470 -13.06 23.70 -3.45
C GLN A 470 -12.89 24.14 -1.99
N GLY A 471 -11.68 24.57 -1.60
CA GLY A 471 -11.37 25.00 -0.24
C GLY A 471 -11.57 23.90 0.79
N ARG A 472 -11.20 22.66 0.46
CA ARG A 472 -11.46 21.48 1.29
C ARG A 472 -10.23 20.59 1.41
N ASP A 473 -10.14 19.88 2.53
CA ASP A 473 -9.10 18.88 2.72
C ASP A 473 -9.55 17.50 2.23
N LEU A 474 -8.57 16.70 1.83
CA LEU A 474 -8.70 15.38 1.26
C LEU A 474 -7.71 14.43 1.93
N PHE A 475 -8.04 13.13 1.91
CA PHE A 475 -7.23 12.09 2.53
C PHE A 475 -6.88 10.96 1.57
N LYS A 476 -5.66 10.44 1.68
CA LYS A 476 -5.20 9.24 0.97
C LYS A 476 -4.35 8.34 1.89
N LEU A 477 -4.59 7.03 1.82
CA LEU A 477 -3.76 6.02 2.49
C LEU A 477 -3.10 5.12 1.44
N ASN A 478 -1.78 5.03 1.49
CA ASN A 478 -1.01 4.09 0.67
C ASN A 478 -0.19 3.13 1.54
N PHE A 479 -0.08 1.89 1.10
CA PHE A 479 0.96 0.96 1.54
C PHE A 479 2.13 1.05 0.56
N VAL A 480 3.30 1.44 1.05
CA VAL A 480 4.54 1.50 0.25
C VAL A 480 5.52 0.44 0.73
N TYR A 481 6.03 -0.39 -0.19
CA TYR A 481 6.84 -1.56 0.16
C TYR A 481 7.75 -2.00 -0.99
N LEU A 482 8.68 -2.89 -0.68
CA LEU A 482 9.57 -3.53 -1.64
C LEU A 482 9.05 -4.92 -2.03
N THR A 483 9.22 -5.27 -3.30
CA THR A 483 8.95 -6.63 -3.80
C THR A 483 9.93 -7.63 -3.20
N VAL A 484 9.56 -8.92 -3.22
CA VAL A 484 10.44 -10.02 -2.76
C VAL A 484 11.82 -9.97 -3.43
N ASP A 485 11.85 -9.70 -4.75
CA ASP A 485 13.10 -9.69 -5.52
C ASP A 485 13.93 -8.43 -5.22
N GLN A 486 13.30 -7.26 -5.09
CA GLN A 486 14.00 -6.04 -4.65
C GLN A 486 14.68 -6.25 -3.30
N ILE A 487 14.00 -6.93 -2.37
CA ILE A 487 14.55 -7.29 -1.07
C ILE A 487 15.68 -8.30 -1.21
N ARG A 488 15.45 -9.43 -1.87
CA ARG A 488 16.40 -10.53 -2.00
C ARG A 488 17.69 -10.10 -2.70
N ASP A 489 17.58 -9.27 -3.72
CA ASP A 489 18.71 -8.85 -4.54
C ASP A 489 19.40 -7.59 -3.98
N GLY A 490 18.73 -6.82 -3.11
CA GLY A 490 19.23 -5.53 -2.65
C GLY A 490 19.32 -4.52 -3.81
N SER A 491 18.36 -4.58 -4.73
CA SER A 491 18.36 -3.75 -5.93
C SER A 491 18.11 -2.29 -5.59
N LYS A 492 18.97 -1.38 -6.08
CA LYS A 492 18.81 0.06 -5.86
C LYS A 492 17.47 0.55 -6.43
N LEU A 493 16.78 1.37 -5.65
CA LEU A 493 15.51 1.99 -6.07
C LEU A 493 15.75 3.16 -7.03
N SER A 494 14.85 3.30 -7.99
CA SER A 494 14.88 4.35 -9.01
C SER A 494 13.52 4.48 -9.69
N ALA A 495 13.33 5.48 -10.55
CA ALA A 495 12.09 5.59 -11.35
C ALA A 495 11.82 4.33 -12.20
N SER A 496 12.87 3.66 -12.70
CA SER A 496 12.76 2.39 -13.45
C SER A 496 12.65 1.14 -12.58
N ASN A 497 12.96 1.25 -11.28
CA ASN A 497 12.82 0.17 -10.30
C ASN A 497 12.21 0.74 -9.01
N PRO A 498 10.94 1.19 -9.04
CA PRO A 498 10.34 1.87 -7.89
C PRO A 498 9.87 0.86 -6.84
N PRO A 499 9.79 1.24 -5.56
CA PRO A 499 8.97 0.53 -4.60
C PRO A 499 7.52 0.50 -5.09
N ARG A 500 6.76 -0.48 -4.62
CA ARG A 500 5.34 -0.59 -4.93
C ARG A 500 4.53 0.33 -4.03
N TRP A 501 3.57 1.03 -4.63
CA TRP A 501 2.56 1.83 -3.95
C TRP A 501 1.20 1.21 -4.20
N VAL A 502 0.53 0.78 -3.14
CA VAL A 502 -0.84 0.23 -3.21
C VAL A 502 -1.73 1.14 -2.39
N GLN A 503 -2.76 1.70 -3.01
CA GLN A 503 -3.76 2.46 -2.28
C GLN A 503 -4.63 1.52 -1.44
N LEU A 504 -4.89 1.93 -0.20
CA LEU A 504 -5.78 1.23 0.71
C LEU A 504 -7.09 2.00 0.87
N PHE A 505 -8.16 1.27 1.10
CA PHE A 505 -9.51 1.81 1.19
C PHE A 505 -10.14 1.45 2.52
N PHE A 506 -11.03 2.32 3.00
CA PHE A 506 -11.82 2.10 4.20
C PHE A 506 -13.28 2.05 3.78
N LYS A 507 -14.04 1.19 4.44
CA LYS A 507 -15.47 1.06 4.17
C LYS A 507 -16.23 2.38 4.37
N ASP A 508 -15.89 3.13 5.43
CA ASP A 508 -16.56 4.37 5.83
C ASP A 508 -15.78 5.63 5.38
N CYS A 509 -14.90 5.50 4.39
CA CYS A 509 -14.14 6.60 3.78
C CYS A 509 -14.04 6.36 2.25
N PRO A 510 -15.16 6.47 1.52
CA PRO A 510 -15.18 6.22 0.09
C PRO A 510 -14.29 7.23 -0.64
N VAL A 511 -13.60 6.75 -1.67
CA VAL A 511 -12.71 7.60 -2.48
C VAL A 511 -13.37 8.06 -3.77
N ASP A 512 -12.95 9.23 -4.26
CA ASP A 512 -13.29 9.72 -5.60
C ASP A 512 -12.44 9.07 -6.72
N SER A 513 -12.57 9.57 -7.95
CA SER A 513 -11.85 9.08 -9.12
C SER A 513 -10.33 9.19 -9.02
N ASP A 514 -9.83 10.14 -8.23
CA ASP A 514 -8.41 10.43 -8.04
C ASP A 514 -7.84 9.72 -6.79
N GLY A 515 -8.71 8.97 -6.12
CA GLY A 515 -8.39 8.17 -4.96
C GLY A 515 -8.34 9.00 -3.68
N PHE A 516 -9.07 10.10 -3.58
CA PHE A 516 -9.17 10.87 -2.35
C PHE A 516 -10.47 10.56 -1.61
N CYS A 517 -10.36 10.33 -0.31
CA CYS A 517 -11.50 10.37 0.59
C CYS A 517 -11.68 11.79 1.13
N SER A 518 -12.91 12.18 1.50
CA SER A 518 -13.12 13.45 2.19
C SER A 518 -12.38 13.47 3.54
N TRP A 519 -11.86 14.64 3.91
CA TRP A 519 -11.19 14.79 5.21
C TRP A 519 -12.11 14.53 6.40
N GLU A 520 -13.37 14.94 6.30
CA GLU A 520 -14.38 14.75 7.35
C GLU A 520 -14.63 13.26 7.62
N ASP A 521 -14.83 12.47 6.57
CA ASP A 521 -15.04 11.02 6.70
C ASP A 521 -13.81 10.35 7.32
N PHE A 522 -12.60 10.70 6.87
CA PHE A 522 -11.38 10.17 7.46
C PHE A 522 -11.24 10.51 8.95
N VAL A 523 -11.48 11.76 9.34
CA VAL A 523 -11.42 12.19 10.74
C VAL A 523 -12.46 11.45 11.58
N ASN A 524 -13.66 11.20 11.03
CA ASN A 524 -14.68 10.39 11.71
C ASN A 524 -14.23 8.95 11.93
N VAL A 525 -13.68 8.28 10.90
CA VAL A 525 -13.11 6.92 11.01
C VAL A 525 -12.01 6.88 12.07
N LEU A 526 -11.10 7.86 12.05
CA LEU A 526 -9.97 7.92 12.95
C LEU A 526 -10.40 8.18 14.40
N ASN A 527 -11.37 9.07 14.62
CA ASN A 527 -11.91 9.35 15.95
C ASN A 527 -12.72 8.18 16.51
N ASP A 528 -13.52 7.51 15.69
CA ASP A 528 -14.23 6.29 16.09
C ASP A 528 -13.23 5.21 16.53
N ALA A 529 -12.16 4.99 15.77
CA ALA A 529 -11.12 4.03 16.11
C ALA A 529 -10.32 4.43 17.36
N ALA A 530 -10.08 5.73 17.59
CA ALA A 530 -9.32 6.23 18.74
C ALA A 530 -10.14 6.36 20.04
N SER A 531 -11.47 6.42 19.96
CA SER A 531 -12.36 6.63 21.12
C SER A 531 -12.69 5.37 21.92
N PHE A 532 -12.45 4.19 21.33
CA PHE A 532 -12.76 2.87 21.90
C PHE A 532 -12.13 2.60 23.26
#